data_AF-A0A3B1IH24-F1
#
_entry.id   AF-A0A3B1IH24-F1
#
_cell.length_a   1.000
_cell.length_b   1.000
_cell.length_c   1.000
_cell.angle_alpha   90.00
_cell.angle_beta   90.00
_cell.angle_gamma   90.00
#
_symmetry.space_group_name_H-M   'P 1'
#
loop_
_entity.id
_entity.type
_entity.pdbx_description
1 polymer ?
#
loop_
_entity_poly.entity_id
_entity_poly.type
_entity_poly.pdbx_seq_one_letter_code
_entity_poly.pdbx_strand_id
1 'polypeptide(L)'
;YCCSCAGVWCDWGSGAGVWCDWGSGAGVWCDWGSGAGVWCDWGSGAGVWCDWGSGAGVWCDWGSGAGVWCDWGSGAGVWCDWGSGAGVWCDWGSGAGVWCDWGSGAGVWCDWGSGAGVWCDWGSGAGVWCDWGSGAGVWCDWGSGARSECVTPPSTHR
;
A
#
# COMPACT_ATOMS: atom_id res chain seq x y z
N TYR A 1 -19.19 5.72 32.80
CA TYR A 1 -18.05 6.21 33.59
C TYR A 1 -17.03 6.78 32.62
N CYS A 2 -17.25 7.99 32.12
CA CYS A 2 -16.22 8.71 31.38
C CYS A 2 -15.41 9.47 32.43
N CYS A 3 -14.24 8.96 32.78
CA CYS A 3 -13.31 9.75 33.57
C CYS A 3 -12.53 10.63 32.59
N SER A 4 -12.58 11.94 32.79
CA SER A 4 -11.59 12.85 32.21
C SER A 4 -10.28 12.63 32.97
N CYS A 5 -9.53 11.61 32.56
CA CYS A 5 -8.32 11.19 33.27
C CYS A 5 -7.12 12.03 32.83
N ALA A 6 -7.05 13.28 33.31
CA ALA A 6 -5.79 13.99 33.31
C ALA A 6 -4.89 13.36 34.40
N GLY A 7 -4.02 12.41 34.02
CA GLY A 7 -2.96 11.88 34.88
C GLY A 7 -3.24 10.58 35.66
N VAL A 8 -4.27 9.80 35.30
CA VAL A 8 -4.56 8.47 35.89
C VAL A 8 -4.95 7.49 34.78
N TRP A 9 -4.54 6.23 34.86
CA TRP A 9 -4.94 5.20 33.90
C TRP A 9 -6.36 4.71 34.20
N CYS A 10 -7.20 4.58 33.17
CA CYS A 10 -8.64 4.32 33.31
C CYS A 10 -9.13 3.30 32.27
N ASP A 11 -10.15 2.49 32.55
CA ASP A 11 -10.65 1.54 31.54
C ASP A 11 -11.21 2.27 30.29
N TRP A 12 -11.89 3.41 30.48
CA TRP A 12 -12.51 4.20 29.41
C TRP A 12 -12.20 5.69 29.56
N GLY A 13 -11.79 6.32 28.47
CA GLY A 13 -11.48 7.74 28.44
C GLY A 13 -11.90 8.43 27.15
N SER A 14 -12.30 9.70 27.26
CA SER A 14 -12.54 10.56 26.11
C SER A 14 -12.09 12.00 26.36
N GLY A 15 -11.60 12.66 25.31
CA GLY A 15 -11.14 14.06 25.38
C GLY A 15 -9.72 14.25 24.89
N ALA A 16 -8.99 15.19 25.50
CA ALA A 16 -7.61 15.49 25.16
C ALA A 16 -6.64 14.91 26.20
N GLY A 17 -5.52 14.32 25.76
CA GLY A 17 -4.49 13.79 26.66
C GLY A 17 -4.99 12.60 27.48
N VAL A 18 -5.59 11.61 26.81
CA VAL A 18 -6.28 10.48 27.46
C VAL A 18 -5.33 9.29 27.59
N TRP A 19 -5.25 8.70 28.80
CA TRP A 19 -4.58 7.43 29.08
C TRP A 19 -5.60 6.40 29.58
N CYS A 20 -5.87 5.35 28.80
CA CYS A 20 -6.92 4.37 29.12
C CYS A 20 -6.79 3.05 28.37
N ASP A 21 -7.62 2.04 28.63
CA ASP A 21 -7.68 0.84 27.76
C ASP A 21 -8.46 1.15 26.46
N TRP A 22 -9.58 1.88 26.59
CA TRP A 22 -10.44 2.33 25.48
C TRP A 22 -10.55 3.86 25.41
N GLY A 23 -9.97 4.44 24.36
CA GLY A 23 -9.75 5.88 24.24
C GLY A 23 -10.33 6.51 22.99
N SER A 24 -10.86 7.73 23.13
CA SER A 24 -11.25 8.57 21.99
C SER A 24 -10.90 10.05 22.18
N GLY A 25 -10.42 10.71 21.12
CA GLY A 25 -10.19 12.16 21.12
C GLY A 25 -8.81 12.56 20.60
N ALA A 26 -8.14 13.49 21.27
CA ALA A 26 -6.87 14.04 20.80
C ALA A 26 -5.71 13.70 21.75
N GLY A 27 -4.61 13.15 21.25
CA GLY A 27 -3.49 12.72 22.10
C GLY A 27 -3.92 11.57 23.02
N VAL A 28 -4.22 10.42 22.43
CA VAL A 28 -4.73 9.23 23.13
C VAL A 28 -3.63 8.18 23.23
N TRP A 29 -3.36 7.66 24.43
CA TRP A 29 -2.60 6.42 24.65
C TRP A 29 -3.51 5.36 25.23
N CYS A 30 -3.63 4.22 24.53
CA CYS A 30 -4.52 3.14 24.95
C CYS A 30 -4.26 1.84 24.23
N ASP A 31 -4.96 0.75 24.58
CA ASP A 31 -4.94 -0.47 23.77
C ASP A 31 -5.81 -0.29 22.52
N TRP A 32 -6.98 0.35 22.68
CA TRP A 32 -7.95 0.60 21.61
C TRP A 32 -8.30 2.09 21.49
N GLY A 33 -7.89 2.72 20.37
CA GLY A 33 -7.88 4.17 20.23
C GLY A 33 -8.55 4.70 18.97
N SER A 34 -9.19 5.87 19.11
CA SER A 34 -9.71 6.63 17.97
C SER A 34 -9.51 8.14 18.10
N GLY A 35 -9.24 8.83 16.99
CA GLY A 35 -9.19 10.29 16.93
C GLY A 35 -7.89 10.84 16.32
N ALA A 36 -7.32 11.89 16.91
CA ALA A 36 -6.15 12.57 16.37
C ALA A 36 -4.93 12.39 17.28
N GLY A 37 -3.78 11.96 16.74
CA GLY A 37 -2.59 11.68 17.56
C GLY A 37 -2.84 10.51 18.51
N VAL A 38 -3.03 9.32 17.95
CA VAL A 38 -3.37 8.09 18.70
C VAL A 38 -2.15 7.17 18.73
N TRP A 39 -1.80 6.67 19.92
CA TRP A 39 -0.81 5.62 20.13
C TRP A 39 -1.47 4.43 20.82
N CYS A 40 -1.53 3.28 20.16
CA CYS A 40 -2.25 2.11 20.67
C CYS A 40 -1.89 0.80 19.97
N ASP A 41 -2.46 -0.33 20.39
CA ASP A 41 -2.34 -1.57 19.62
C ASP A 41 -3.30 -1.54 18.41
N TRP A 42 -4.51 -1.01 18.61
CA TRP A 42 -5.51 -0.85 17.55
C TRP A 42 -6.05 0.58 17.46
N GLY A 43 -5.77 1.24 16.33
CA GLY A 43 -5.97 2.67 16.15
C GLY A 43 -6.79 3.06 14.93
N SER A 44 -7.54 4.16 15.07
CA SER A 44 -8.21 4.79 13.93
C SER A 44 -8.19 6.33 14.00
N GLY A 45 -8.08 7.00 12.86
CA GLY A 45 -8.20 8.45 12.75
C GLY A 45 -7.02 9.14 12.06
N ALA A 46 -6.54 10.26 12.58
CA ALA A 46 -5.49 11.07 11.96
C ALA A 46 -4.20 11.07 12.80
N GLY A 47 -3.06 10.72 12.21
CA GLY A 47 -1.80 10.59 12.96
C GLY A 47 -1.88 9.44 13.96
N VAL A 48 -1.90 8.22 13.44
CA VAL A 48 -2.06 6.99 14.22
C VAL A 48 -0.75 6.20 14.22
N TRP A 49 -0.31 5.78 15.40
CA TRP A 49 0.82 4.87 15.62
C TRP A 49 0.33 3.63 16.36
N CYS A 50 0.36 2.47 15.70
CA CYS A 50 -0.20 1.24 16.30
C CYS A 50 0.24 -0.05 15.60
N ASP A 51 -0.19 -1.21 16.07
CA ASP A 51 0.01 -2.47 15.33
C ASP A 51 -1.02 -2.60 14.19
N TRP A 52 -2.29 -2.25 14.46
CA TRP A 52 -3.39 -2.23 13.49
C TRP A 52 -4.04 -0.85 13.37
N GLY A 53 -3.85 -0.20 12.22
CA GLY A 53 -4.20 1.20 12.01
C GLY A 53 -5.12 1.47 10.82
N SER A 54 -5.98 2.47 10.98
CA SER A 54 -6.78 3.01 9.87
C SER A 54 -6.92 4.52 9.89
N GLY A 55 -6.94 5.17 8.72
CA GLY A 55 -7.24 6.60 8.58
C GLY A 55 -6.19 7.38 7.81
N ALA A 56 -5.80 8.57 8.27
CA ALA A 56 -4.89 9.46 7.57
C ALA A 56 -3.57 9.63 8.34
N GLY A 57 -2.43 9.41 7.69
CA GLY A 57 -1.12 9.45 8.35
C GLY A 57 -1.00 8.32 9.38
N VAL A 58 -0.91 7.09 8.90
CA VAL A 58 -0.89 5.88 9.73
C VAL A 58 0.51 5.24 9.67
N TRP A 59 1.04 4.90 10.83
CA TRP A 59 2.29 4.15 11.01
C TRP A 59 2.01 2.89 11.82
N CYS A 60 2.12 1.71 11.20
CA CYS A 60 1.73 0.45 11.84
C CYS A 60 2.28 -0.80 11.15
N ASP A 61 2.01 -2.00 11.67
CA ASP A 61 2.30 -3.25 10.95
C ASP A 61 1.22 -3.53 9.88
N TRP A 62 -0.05 -3.28 10.22
CA TRP A 62 -1.23 -3.48 9.36
C TRP A 62 -2.05 -2.20 9.21
N GLY A 63 -2.01 -1.59 8.02
CA GLY A 63 -2.50 -0.24 7.80
C GLY A 63 -3.51 -0.09 6.67
N SER A 64 -4.46 0.84 6.84
CA SER A 64 -5.38 1.25 5.77
C SER A 64 -5.68 2.75 5.77
N GLY A 65 -5.85 3.34 4.58
CA GLY A 65 -6.32 4.72 4.42
C GLY A 65 -5.41 5.59 3.56
N ALA A 66 -5.12 6.82 3.98
CA ALA A 66 -4.36 7.79 3.19
C ALA A 66 -3.03 8.14 3.87
N GLY A 67 -1.90 8.03 3.15
CA GLY A 67 -0.58 8.24 3.74
C GLY A 67 -0.27 7.18 4.78
N VAL A 68 -0.09 5.94 4.33
CA VAL A 68 0.12 4.76 5.19
C VAL A 68 1.55 4.27 5.04
N TRP A 69 2.21 4.02 6.17
CA TRP A 69 3.54 3.41 6.27
C TRP A 69 3.46 2.16 7.15
N CYS A 70 3.66 0.99 6.57
CA CYS A 70 3.46 -0.28 7.28
C CYS A 70 4.10 -1.49 6.60
N ASP A 71 4.02 -2.68 7.18
CA ASP A 71 4.42 -3.90 6.47
C ASP A 71 3.34 -4.33 5.47
N TRP A 72 2.07 -4.19 5.84
CA TRP A 72 0.90 -4.55 5.04
C TRP A 72 -0.10 -3.41 4.95
N GLY A 73 -0.23 -2.81 3.76
CA GLY A 73 -0.91 -1.54 3.55
C GLY A 73 -1.99 -1.55 2.47
N SER A 74 -3.03 -0.74 2.68
CA SER A 74 -4.03 -0.48 1.65
C SER A 74 -4.50 0.98 1.62
N GLY A 75 -4.82 1.50 0.43
CA GLY A 75 -5.44 2.81 0.25
C GLY A 75 -4.67 3.75 -0.69
N ALA A 76 -4.52 5.03 -0.33
CA ALA A 76 -3.92 6.05 -1.18
C ALA A 76 -2.60 6.56 -0.60
N GLY A 77 -1.52 6.55 -1.37
CA GLY A 77 -0.18 6.94 -0.87
C GLY A 77 0.29 5.95 0.19
N VAL A 78 0.53 4.71 -0.22
CA VAL A 78 0.94 3.60 0.65
C VAL A 78 2.40 3.29 0.44
N TRP A 79 3.15 3.11 1.52
CA TRP A 79 4.54 2.65 1.51
C TRP A 79 4.67 1.44 2.44
N CYS A 80 4.98 0.28 1.89
CA CYS A 80 4.97 -0.98 2.65
C CYS A 80 5.71 -2.13 1.96
N ASP A 81 5.79 -3.31 2.58
CA ASP A 81 6.27 -4.51 1.89
C ASP A 81 5.17 -5.09 0.99
N TRP A 82 3.93 -5.12 1.47
CA TRP A 82 2.74 -5.60 0.76
C TRP A 82 1.65 -4.54 0.66
N GLY A 83 1.40 -4.03 -0.56
CA GLY A 83 0.58 -2.84 -0.78
C GLY A 83 -0.55 -3.01 -1.78
N SER A 84 -1.66 -2.31 -1.52
CA SER A 84 -2.76 -2.19 -2.49
C SER A 84 -3.38 -0.79 -2.54
N GLY A 85 -3.81 -0.35 -3.72
CA GLY A 85 -4.59 0.88 -3.90
C GLY A 85 -3.98 1.86 -4.90
N ALA A 86 -3.95 3.15 -4.58
CA ALA A 86 -3.51 4.21 -5.49
C ALA A 86 -2.23 4.88 -5.01
N GLY A 87 -1.20 4.97 -5.85
CA GLY A 87 0.10 5.52 -5.45
C GLY A 87 0.77 4.64 -4.39
N VAL A 88 1.13 3.43 -4.78
CA VAL A 88 1.69 2.40 -3.88
C VAL A 88 3.18 2.26 -4.16
N TRP A 89 4.00 2.26 -3.11
CA TRP A 89 5.43 1.92 -3.15
C TRP A 89 5.68 0.71 -2.26
N CYS A 90 6.08 -0.43 -2.82
CA CYS A 90 6.26 -1.66 -2.05
C CYS A 90 7.08 -2.76 -2.73
N ASP A 91 7.31 -3.90 -2.09
CA ASP A 91 7.89 -5.06 -2.77
C ASP A 91 6.82 -5.81 -3.59
N TRP A 92 5.62 -5.98 -3.01
CA TRP A 92 4.46 -6.62 -3.64
C TRP A 92 3.25 -5.68 -3.70
N GLY A 93 2.90 -5.24 -4.91
CA GLY A 93 1.96 -4.15 -5.12
C GLY A 93 0.78 -4.47 -6.05
N SER A 94 -0.38 -3.87 -5.75
CA SER A 94 -1.53 -3.90 -6.66
C SER A 94 -2.30 -2.58 -6.70
N GLY A 95 -2.86 -2.24 -7.86
CA GLY A 95 -3.77 -1.09 -8.03
C GLY A 95 -3.33 -0.09 -9.10
N ALA A 96 -3.43 1.20 -8.82
CA ALA A 96 -3.18 2.27 -9.79
C ALA A 96 -1.95 3.10 -9.40
N GLY A 97 -0.98 3.27 -10.31
CA GLY A 97 0.26 3.98 -10.00
C GLY A 97 1.08 3.23 -8.95
N VAL A 98 1.56 2.05 -9.32
CA VAL A 98 2.29 1.14 -8.42
C VAL A 98 3.77 1.12 -8.80
N TRP A 99 4.63 1.27 -7.80
CA TRP A 99 6.08 1.08 -7.90
C TRP A 99 6.52 -0.08 -7.00
N CYS A 100 7.02 -1.16 -7.56
CA CYS A 100 7.35 -2.36 -6.77
C CYS A 100 8.25 -3.38 -7.49
N ASP A 101 8.67 -4.45 -6.83
CA ASP A 101 9.35 -5.56 -7.52
C ASP A 101 8.33 -6.44 -8.26
N TRP A 102 7.17 -6.69 -7.63
CA TRP A 102 6.09 -7.52 -8.18
C TRP A 102 4.76 -6.76 -8.15
N GLY A 103 4.25 -6.42 -9.33
CA GLY A 103 3.17 -5.45 -9.50
C GLY A 103 1.99 -5.92 -10.35
N SER A 104 0.80 -5.45 -10.00
CA SER A 104 -0.39 -5.62 -10.83
C SER A 104 -1.31 -4.39 -10.86
N GLY A 105 -1.96 -4.15 -12.00
CA GLY A 105 -3.00 -3.12 -12.14
C GLY A 105 -2.74 -2.12 -13.26
N ALA A 106 -2.95 -0.83 -13.02
CA ALA A 106 -2.87 0.23 -14.03
C ALA A 106 -1.72 1.20 -13.74
N GLY A 107 -0.84 1.45 -14.71
CA GLY A 107 0.33 2.30 -14.49
C GLY A 107 1.28 1.69 -13.48
N VAL A 108 1.84 0.53 -13.81
CA VAL A 108 2.72 -0.25 -12.93
C VAL A 108 4.16 -0.13 -13.42
N TRP A 109 5.09 0.12 -12.50
CA TRP A 109 6.53 0.06 -12.74
C TRP A 109 7.14 -0.98 -11.79
N CYS A 110 7.69 -2.06 -12.35
CA CYS A 110 8.23 -3.16 -11.55
C CYS A 110 9.19 -4.09 -12.28
N ASP A 111 9.76 -5.10 -11.63
CA ASP A 111 10.50 -6.16 -12.33
C ASP A 111 9.54 -7.18 -12.97
N TRP A 112 8.47 -7.53 -12.25
CA TRP A 112 7.45 -8.48 -12.69
C TRP A 112 6.06 -7.87 -12.62
N GLY A 113 5.45 -7.63 -13.78
CA GLY A 113 4.28 -6.77 -13.90
C GLY A 113 3.11 -7.39 -14.66
N SER A 114 1.89 -7.04 -14.26
CA SER A 114 0.69 -7.37 -15.01
C SER A 114 -0.36 -6.25 -15.03
N GLY A 115 -1.10 -6.11 -16.13
CA GLY A 115 -2.24 -5.19 -16.23
C GLY A 115 -2.14 -4.21 -17.40
N ALA A 116 -2.50 -2.94 -17.17
CA ALA A 116 -2.59 -1.94 -18.22
C ALA A 116 -1.55 -0.83 -18.03
N GLY A 117 -0.75 -0.51 -19.05
CA GLY A 117 0.30 0.50 -18.93
C GLY A 117 1.38 0.02 -17.94
N VAL A 118 2.02 -1.09 -18.26
CA VAL A 118 3.03 -1.73 -17.40
C VAL A 118 4.41 -1.47 -17.99
N TRP A 119 5.36 -1.06 -17.16
CA TRP A 119 6.78 -1.04 -17.51
C TRP A 119 7.55 -1.97 -16.57
N CYS A 120 8.18 -3.02 -17.13
CA CYS A 120 8.88 -4.03 -16.34
C CYS A 120 9.88 -4.87 -17.13
N ASP A 121 10.63 -5.75 -16.46
CA ASP A 121 11.46 -6.74 -17.15
C ASP A 121 10.59 -7.89 -17.68
N TRP A 122 9.66 -8.39 -16.87
CA TRP A 122 8.70 -9.44 -17.24
C TRP A 122 7.26 -8.96 -17.12
N GLY A 123 6.55 -8.86 -18.24
CA GLY A 123 5.27 -8.16 -18.32
C GLY A 123 4.12 -8.93 -18.95
N SER A 124 2.90 -8.66 -18.50
CA SER A 124 1.69 -9.14 -19.20
C SER A 124 0.53 -8.15 -19.18
N GLY A 125 -0.27 -8.14 -20.25
CA GLY A 125 -1.51 -7.35 -20.31
C GLY A 125 -1.57 -6.40 -21.50
N ALA A 126 -2.05 -5.17 -21.30
CA ALA A 126 -2.32 -4.20 -22.36
C ALA A 126 -1.41 -2.98 -22.26
N GLY A 127 -0.71 -2.63 -23.35
CA GLY A 127 0.23 -1.51 -23.32
C GLY A 127 1.39 -1.78 -22.37
N VAL A 128 2.12 -2.86 -22.63
CA VAL A 128 3.24 -3.31 -21.79
C VAL A 128 4.55 -2.96 -22.49
N TRP A 129 5.50 -2.41 -21.76
CA TRP A 129 6.88 -2.22 -22.22
C TRP A 129 7.80 -3.09 -21.34
N CYS A 130 8.50 -4.06 -21.94
CA CYS A 130 9.30 -5.02 -21.18
C CYS A 130 10.31 -5.83 -21.98
N ASP A 131 11.29 -6.46 -21.33
CA ASP A 131 12.19 -7.39 -22.02
C ASP A 131 11.45 -8.65 -22.45
N TRP A 132 10.68 -9.25 -21.54
CA TRP A 132 9.86 -10.42 -21.79
C TRP A 132 8.38 -10.14 -21.58
N GLY A 133 7.54 -10.29 -22.59
CA GLY A 133 6.12 -9.96 -22.41
C GLY A 133 5.07 -10.66 -23.24
N SER A 134 3.83 -10.50 -22.78
CA SER A 134 2.66 -11.03 -23.48
C SER A 134 1.40 -10.19 -23.35
N GLY A 135 0.54 -10.22 -24.38
CA GLY A 135 -0.75 -9.53 -24.37
C GLY A 135 -1.00 -8.64 -25.58
N ALA A 136 -1.67 -7.50 -25.38
CA ALA A 136 -2.09 -6.61 -26.45
C ALA A 136 -1.29 -5.30 -26.45
N GLY A 137 -0.67 -4.93 -27.58
CA GLY A 137 0.15 -3.72 -27.63
C GLY A 137 1.37 -3.83 -26.72
N VAL A 138 2.10 -4.93 -26.82
CA VAL A 138 3.33 -5.20 -26.07
C VAL A 138 4.52 -4.74 -26.90
N TRP A 139 5.42 -3.99 -26.30
CA TRP A 139 6.73 -3.64 -26.87
C TRP A 139 7.80 -4.39 -26.10
N CYS A 140 8.49 -5.32 -26.76
CA CYS A 140 9.43 -6.20 -26.06
C CYS A 140 10.64 -6.71 -26.84
N ASP A 141 11.61 -7.31 -26.16
CA ASP A 141 12.66 -8.06 -26.84
C ASP A 141 12.14 -9.46 -27.21
N TRP A 142 11.50 -10.13 -26.24
CA TRP A 142 10.92 -11.45 -26.43
C TRP A 142 9.47 -11.52 -25.99
N GLY A 143 8.56 -12.00 -26.85
CA GLY A 143 7.18 -12.12 -26.42
C GLY A 143 6.20 -12.65 -27.45
N SER A 144 4.94 -12.71 -27.02
CA SER A 144 3.84 -13.17 -27.84
C SER A 144 2.56 -12.39 -27.55
N GLY A 145 1.83 -11.99 -28.58
CA GLY A 145 0.67 -11.14 -28.37
C GLY A 145 0.00 -10.66 -29.64
N ALA A 146 -1.20 -10.12 -29.49
CA ALA A 146 -1.85 -9.40 -30.57
C ALA A 146 -1.24 -7.99 -30.65
N ARG A 147 -0.76 -7.58 -31.83
CA ARG A 147 -0.14 -6.25 -32.04
C ARG A 147 1.07 -6.02 -31.12
N SER A 148 1.85 -7.06 -30.89
CA SER A 148 3.12 -6.97 -30.17
C SER A 148 4.24 -6.64 -31.15
N GLU A 149 5.01 -5.60 -30.85
CA GLU A 149 6.25 -5.26 -31.55
C GLU A 149 7.40 -5.81 -30.71
N CYS A 150 7.91 -7.00 -31.07
CA CYS A 150 9.04 -7.56 -30.36
C CYS A 150 10.24 -7.83 -31.27
N VAL A 151 11.43 -7.45 -30.79
CA VAL A 151 12.69 -7.57 -31.53
C VAL A 151 13.16 -9.02 -31.46
N THR A 152 12.72 -9.84 -32.41
CA THR A 152 13.26 -11.19 -32.51
C THR A 152 14.74 -11.12 -32.94
N PRO A 153 15.70 -11.69 -32.16
CA PRO A 153 17.05 -11.85 -32.67
C PRO A 153 17.00 -12.78 -33.91
N PRO A 154 17.90 -12.60 -34.90
CA PRO A 154 17.89 -13.42 -36.09
C PRO A 154 17.99 -14.90 -35.69
N SER A 155 17.04 -15.70 -36.17
CA SER A 155 17.04 -17.14 -35.96
C SER A 155 18.31 -17.73 -36.56
N THR A 156 19.31 -18.02 -35.73
CA THR A 156 20.39 -18.91 -36.14
C THR A 156 19.82 -20.31 -36.19
N HIS A 157 19.24 -20.68 -37.33
CA HIS A 157 18.97 -22.06 -37.66
C HIS A 157 20.31 -22.83 -37.63
N ARG A 158 20.45 -23.76 -36.68
CA ARG A 158 21.24 -24.98 -36.81
C ARG A 158 20.42 -26.14 -36.29
#